data_AF-A0A660VES6-F1
#
_entry.id   AF-A0A660VES6-F1
#
_cell.length_a   1.000
_cell.length_b   1.000
_cell.length_c   1.000
_cell.angle_alpha   90.00
_cell.angle_beta   90.00
_cell.angle_gamma   90.00
#
_symmetry.space_group_name_H-M   'P 1'
#
loop_
_entity.id
_entity.type
_entity.pdbx_description
1 polymer ?
#
loop_
_entity_poly.entity_id
_entity_poly.type
_entity_poly.pdbx_seq_one_letter_code
_entity_poly.pdbx_strand_id
1 'polypeptide(L)'
;MPSTHPLLIDCDTGIDDALALLYAAGSADAEIVGVSCVAGNVELPHIVRNTLSVLELVGRADIEVAAGRGAPIARPLRTAADTHGPSGLGYASLPQPKSAAGARDAADMIIEEARARPGEITLV
;
A
#
# COMPACT_ATOMS: atom_id res chain seq x y z
N MET A 1 -6.80 22.66 -15.15
CA MET A 1 -6.45 21.77 -14.04
C MET A 1 -5.14 21.11 -14.40
N PRO A 2 -4.10 21.08 -13.55
CA PRO A 2 -2.98 20.20 -13.80
C PRO A 2 -3.52 18.77 -13.89
N SER A 3 -3.06 17.99 -14.88
CA SER A 3 -3.39 16.58 -15.00
C SER A 3 -2.71 15.83 -13.86
N THR A 4 -3.49 15.17 -13.01
CA THR A 4 -2.94 14.26 -12.00
C THR A 4 -2.33 13.03 -12.67
N HIS A 5 -1.31 12.45 -12.03
CA HIS A 5 -0.67 11.22 -12.47
C HIS A 5 -1.31 10.03 -11.74
N PRO A 6 -1.96 9.09 -12.44
CA PRO A 6 -2.55 7.90 -11.83
C PRO A 6 -1.46 6.95 -11.33
N LEU A 7 -1.39 6.75 -10.01
CA LEU A 7 -0.44 5.89 -9.33
C LEU A 7 -1.16 4.67 -8.76
N LEU A 8 -0.72 3.48 -9.15
CA LEU A 8 -1.01 2.24 -8.42
C LEU A 8 0.26 1.90 -7.64
N ILE A 9 0.16 1.86 -6.32
CA ILE A 9 1.32 1.70 -5.44
C ILE A 9 1.36 0.25 -4.94
N ASP A 10 2.43 -0.48 -5.23
CA ASP A 10 2.69 -1.81 -4.65
C ASP A 10 3.71 -1.68 -3.52
N CYS A 11 3.33 -1.99 -2.29
CA CYS A 11 4.22 -1.79 -1.15
C CYS A 11 4.10 -2.84 -0.06
N ASP A 12 5.16 -2.97 0.72
CA ASP A 12 5.25 -3.75 1.95
C ASP A 12 5.36 -2.80 3.15
N THR A 13 4.37 -1.90 3.28
CA THR A 13 4.32 -0.76 4.21
C THR A 13 5.15 -0.87 5.50
N GLY A 14 6.40 -0.47 5.35
CA GLY A 14 7.39 -0.16 6.35
C GLY A 14 7.42 1.33 6.70
N ILE A 15 8.57 1.82 7.18
CA ILE A 15 8.72 3.18 7.68
C ILE A 15 8.77 4.17 6.51
N ASP A 16 9.58 3.85 5.51
CA ASP A 16 9.77 4.60 4.27
C ASP A 16 8.55 4.50 3.35
N ASP A 17 7.92 3.34 3.22
CA ASP A 17 6.66 3.20 2.48
C ASP A 17 5.54 4.05 3.08
N ALA A 18 5.44 4.11 4.41
CA ALA A 18 4.47 4.96 5.07
C ALA A 18 4.72 6.44 4.74
N LEU A 19 5.99 6.87 4.69
CA LEU A 19 6.34 8.21 4.24
C LEU A 19 6.00 8.44 2.77
N ALA A 20 6.22 7.44 1.90
CA ALA A 20 5.87 7.52 0.48
C ALA A 20 4.36 7.64 0.27
N LEU A 21 3.55 6.85 0.99
CA LEU A 21 2.08 6.95 0.97
C LEU A 21 1.60 8.32 1.44
N LEU A 22 2.16 8.84 2.55
CA LEU A 22 1.83 10.18 3.05
C LEU A 22 2.21 11.27 2.03
N TYR A 23 3.37 11.14 1.38
CA TYR A 23 3.83 12.07 0.36
C TYR A 23 2.92 12.05 -0.87
N ALA A 24 2.58 10.85 -1.38
CA ALA A 24 1.68 10.68 -2.50
C ALA A 24 0.27 11.22 -2.19
N ALA A 25 -0.27 10.93 -0.99
CA ALA A 25 -1.59 11.40 -0.58
C ALA A 25 -1.66 12.93 -0.40
N GLY A 26 -0.54 13.57 -0.03
CA GLY A 26 -0.42 15.02 0.10
C GLY A 26 -0.06 15.76 -1.20
N SER A 27 0.29 15.03 -2.27
CA SER A 27 0.70 15.63 -3.54
C SER A 27 -0.51 15.97 -4.41
N ALA A 28 -0.62 17.22 -4.87
CA ALA A 28 -1.67 17.65 -5.78
C ALA A 28 -1.49 17.08 -7.20
N ASP A 29 -0.31 16.56 -7.53
CA ASP A 29 0.01 16.00 -8.85
C ASP A 29 -0.22 14.48 -8.92
N ALA A 30 -0.58 13.83 -7.80
CA ALA A 30 -0.78 12.39 -7.71
C ALA A 30 -2.25 12.02 -7.52
N GLU A 31 -2.70 11.03 -8.27
CA GLU A 31 -3.97 10.33 -8.06
C GLU A 31 -3.64 8.88 -7.66
N ILE A 32 -3.74 8.56 -6.37
CA ILE A 32 -3.60 7.17 -5.92
C ILE A 32 -4.87 6.41 -6.33
N VAL A 33 -4.76 5.53 -7.32
CA VAL A 33 -5.90 4.73 -7.82
C VAL A 33 -6.18 3.52 -6.95
N GLY A 34 -5.15 3.02 -6.25
CA GLY A 34 -5.22 1.86 -5.37
C GLY A 34 -3.85 1.55 -4.79
N VAL A 35 -3.83 0.78 -3.71
CA VAL A 35 -2.60 0.29 -3.09
C VAL A 35 -2.65 -1.23 -3.01
N SER A 36 -1.70 -1.92 -3.62
CA SER A 36 -1.48 -3.34 -3.42
C SER A 36 -0.47 -3.58 -2.31
N CYS A 37 -0.74 -4.59 -1.48
CA CYS A 37 0.12 -4.96 -0.36
C CYS A 37 0.80 -6.30 -0.59
N VAL A 38 2.11 -6.37 -0.37
CA VAL A 38 2.89 -7.62 -0.42
C VAL A 38 3.66 -7.81 0.90
N ALA A 39 3.93 -9.07 1.28
CA ALA A 39 4.78 -9.34 2.44
C ALA A 39 6.26 -9.04 2.13
N GLY A 40 6.93 -8.40 3.08
CA GLY A 40 8.35 -8.04 2.97
C GLY A 40 8.86 -7.55 4.31
N ASN A 41 8.86 -6.23 4.55
CA ASN A 41 9.30 -5.59 5.80
C ASN A 41 8.75 -6.29 7.06
N VAL A 42 7.45 -6.63 7.04
CA VAL A 42 6.78 -7.51 8.00
C VAL A 42 5.76 -8.41 7.28
N GLU A 43 5.09 -9.29 8.01
CA GLU A 43 4.07 -10.18 7.46
C GLU A 43 2.88 -9.40 6.89
N LEU A 44 2.27 -9.95 5.83
CA LEU A 44 1.18 -9.29 5.09
C LEU A 44 0.04 -8.72 5.96
N PRO A 45 -0.45 -9.39 7.04
CA PRO A 45 -1.48 -8.80 7.88
C PRO A 45 -1.07 -7.48 8.54
N HIS A 46 0.21 -7.34 8.93
CA HIS A 46 0.75 -6.10 9.45
C HIS A 46 0.84 -5.04 8.35
N ILE A 47 1.29 -5.41 7.15
CA ILE A 47 1.37 -4.51 5.99
C ILE A 47 0.01 -3.93 5.64
N VAL A 48 -1.00 -4.77 5.46
CA VAL A 48 -2.37 -4.33 5.11
C VAL A 48 -2.91 -3.39 6.19
N ARG A 49 -2.75 -3.76 7.47
CA ARG A 49 -3.15 -2.91 8.60
C ARG A 49 -2.44 -1.56 8.56
N ASN A 50 -1.11 -1.56 8.36
CA ASN A 50 -0.31 -0.34 8.34
C ASN A 50 -0.72 0.58 7.19
N THR A 51 -0.90 0.02 5.99
CA THR A 51 -1.35 0.75 4.79
C THR A 51 -2.69 1.43 5.05
N LEU A 52 -3.68 0.69 5.54
CA LEU A 52 -5.00 1.22 5.88
C LEU A 52 -4.92 2.32 6.95
N SER A 53 -4.16 2.08 8.03
CA SER A 53 -3.98 3.07 9.10
C SER A 53 -3.32 4.36 8.61
N VAL A 54 -2.30 4.27 7.74
CA VAL A 54 -1.61 5.44 7.19
C VAL A 54 -2.53 6.25 6.28
N LEU A 55 -3.31 5.59 5.42
CA LEU A 55 -4.27 6.27 4.55
C LEU A 55 -5.43 6.89 5.34
N GLU A 56 -5.99 6.17 6.32
CA GLU A 56 -7.07 6.71 7.19
C GLU A 56 -6.58 7.91 8.02
N LEU A 57 -5.32 7.90 8.47
CA LEU A 57 -4.72 9.02 9.22
C LEU A 57 -4.77 10.35 8.44
N VAL A 58 -4.62 10.29 7.11
CA VAL A 58 -4.69 11.46 6.23
C VAL A 58 -6.04 11.63 5.54
N GLY A 59 -7.08 10.95 6.04
CA GLY A 59 -8.45 11.08 5.54
C GLY A 59 -8.68 10.43 4.17
N ARG A 60 -7.80 9.52 3.75
CA ARG A 60 -7.86 8.82 2.46
C ARG A 60 -8.34 7.37 2.57
N ALA A 61 -9.31 7.13 3.46
CA ALA A 61 -9.96 5.83 3.60
C ALA A 61 -10.82 5.43 2.38
N ASP A 62 -10.95 6.32 1.38
CA ASP A 62 -11.58 6.07 0.08
C ASP A 62 -10.73 5.19 -0.86
N ILE A 63 -9.41 5.16 -0.66
CA ILE A 63 -8.50 4.39 -1.51
C ILE A 63 -8.60 2.91 -1.18
N GLU A 64 -8.81 2.08 -2.19
CA GLU A 64 -8.83 0.63 -2.03
C GLU A 64 -7.43 0.10 -1.73
N VAL A 65 -7.32 -0.72 -0.68
CA VAL A 65 -6.10 -1.47 -0.34
C VAL A 65 -6.35 -2.95 -0.61
N ALA A 66 -5.63 -3.55 -1.54
CA ALA A 66 -5.75 -4.98 -1.87
C ALA A 66 -4.61 -5.80 -1.27
N ALA A 67 -4.96 -6.90 -0.60
CA ALA A 67 -3.97 -7.85 -0.10
C ALA A 67 -3.46 -8.72 -1.25
N GLY A 68 -2.13 -8.85 -1.36
CA GLY A 68 -1.46 -9.67 -2.34
C GLY A 68 -0.78 -10.90 -1.74
N ARG A 69 0.42 -11.20 -2.22
CA ARG A 69 1.16 -12.39 -1.80
C ARG A 69 1.74 -12.24 -0.40
N GLY A 70 1.43 -13.21 0.47
CA GLY A 70 2.00 -13.31 1.81
C GLY A 70 3.41 -13.92 1.89
N ALA A 71 3.96 -14.39 0.77
CA ALA A 71 5.30 -15.00 0.72
C ALA A 71 5.89 -14.92 -0.70
N PRO A 72 7.24 -14.97 -0.84
CA PRO A 72 7.90 -15.03 -2.14
C PRO A 72 7.55 -16.31 -2.92
N ILE A 73 7.61 -16.23 -4.25
CA ILE A 73 7.23 -17.34 -5.15
C ILE A 73 8.09 -18.61 -4.94
N ALA A 74 9.39 -18.44 -4.72
CA ALA A 74 10.35 -19.56 -4.77
C ALA A 74 11.28 -19.67 -3.55
N ARG A 75 11.07 -18.84 -2.52
CA ARG A 75 11.91 -18.84 -1.31
C ARG A 75 11.08 -18.51 -0.06
N PRO A 76 11.53 -18.93 1.14
CA PRO A 76 10.88 -18.52 2.38
C PRO A 76 10.86 -16.99 2.53
N LEU A 77 9.79 -16.46 3.14
CA LEU A 77 9.74 -15.07 3.57
C LEU A 77 10.85 -14.81 4.59
N ARG A 78 11.53 -13.67 4.44
CA ARG A 78 12.43 -13.11 5.44
C ARG A 78 12.02 -11.67 5.64
N THR A 79 11.64 -11.32 6.87
CA THR A 79 11.19 -9.97 7.23
C THR A 79 12.36 -9.11 7.71
N ALA A 80 12.12 -7.80 7.82
CA ALA A 80 13.09 -6.79 8.24
C ALA A 80 12.64 -6.08 9.53
N ALA A 81 12.03 -6.83 10.46
CA ALA A 81 11.49 -6.28 11.71
C ALA A 81 12.57 -5.67 12.64
N ASP A 82 13.84 -6.02 12.44
CA ASP A 82 15.00 -5.39 13.09
C ASP A 82 15.22 -3.93 12.63
N THR A 83 14.81 -3.61 11.41
CA THR A 83 14.88 -2.25 10.84
C THR A 83 13.54 -1.52 10.98
N HIS A 84 12.43 -2.20 10.69
CA HIS A 84 11.09 -1.64 10.63
C HIS A 84 10.30 -1.77 11.94
N GLY A 85 10.92 -2.32 12.98
CA GLY A 85 10.26 -2.60 14.24
C GLY A 85 9.29 -3.78 14.18
N PRO A 86 8.77 -4.22 15.33
CA PRO A 86 7.99 -5.46 15.46
C PRO A 86 6.65 -5.44 14.72
N SER A 87 6.21 -4.26 14.25
CA SER A 87 4.95 -4.12 13.54
C SER A 87 5.05 -3.35 12.22
N GLY A 88 6.26 -3.08 11.73
CA GLY A 88 6.52 -2.45 10.42
C GLY A 88 6.69 -0.93 10.43
N LEU A 89 6.16 -0.22 11.45
CA LEU A 89 6.19 1.24 11.53
C LEU A 89 7.13 1.79 12.61
N GLY A 90 8.24 1.08 12.88
CA GLY A 90 9.16 1.38 13.97
C GLY A 90 8.44 1.35 15.32
N TYR A 91 8.41 2.50 16.00
CA TYR A 91 7.71 2.70 17.28
C TYR A 91 6.46 3.57 17.16
N ALA A 92 6.04 3.92 15.94
CA ALA A 92 4.80 4.65 15.74
C ALA A 92 3.61 3.76 16.12
N SER A 93 2.63 4.34 16.81
CA SER A 93 1.37 3.69 17.15
C SER A 93 0.23 4.45 16.48
N LEU A 94 -0.36 3.84 15.47
CA LEU A 94 -1.52 4.38 14.76
C LEU A 94 -2.79 3.70 15.28
N PRO A 95 -3.95 4.38 15.24
CA PRO A 95 -5.23 3.75 15.50
C PRO A 95 -5.43 2.53 14.60
N GLN A 96 -6.11 1.52 15.12
CA GLN A 96 -6.58 0.40 14.31
C GLN A 96 -7.49 0.95 13.20
N PRO A 97 -7.29 0.55 11.93
CA PRO A 97 -8.09 1.08 10.84
C PRO A 97 -9.53 0.59 10.97
N LYS A 98 -10.48 1.44 10.61
CA LYS A 98 -11.90 1.10 10.52
C LYS A 98 -12.24 0.51 9.15
N SER A 99 -11.51 0.91 8.12
CA SER A 99 -11.58 0.33 6.79
C SER A 99 -11.02 -1.10 6.78
N ALA A 100 -11.46 -1.87 5.80
CA ALA A 100 -10.96 -3.22 5.53
C ALA A 100 -10.28 -3.24 4.17
N ALA A 101 -9.42 -4.24 3.95
CA ALA A 101 -8.90 -4.52 2.62
C ALA A 101 -10.05 -4.78 1.62
N GLY A 102 -9.84 -4.40 0.37
CA GLY A 102 -10.71 -4.72 -0.75
C GLY A 102 -10.86 -6.22 -0.95
N ALA A 103 -11.91 -6.61 -1.67
CA ALA A 103 -12.17 -8.02 -1.97
C ALA A 103 -11.26 -8.57 -3.08
N ARG A 104 -10.61 -7.70 -3.87
CA ARG A 104 -9.72 -8.08 -4.96
C ARG A 104 -8.38 -8.57 -4.41
N ASP A 105 -7.80 -9.57 -5.08
CA ASP A 105 -6.37 -9.87 -4.93
C ASP A 105 -5.57 -8.70 -5.53
N ALA A 106 -4.42 -8.37 -4.94
CA ALA A 106 -3.54 -7.32 -5.45
C ALA A 106 -3.20 -7.45 -6.95
N ALA A 107 -2.94 -8.67 -7.43
CA ALA A 107 -2.61 -8.88 -8.83
C ALA A 107 -3.82 -8.61 -9.74
N ASP A 108 -5.03 -8.98 -9.29
CA ASP A 108 -6.26 -8.69 -10.02
C ASP A 108 -6.54 -7.19 -10.06
N MET A 109 -6.36 -6.47 -8.95
CA MET A 109 -6.42 -4.99 -8.93
C MET A 109 -5.47 -4.38 -9.97
N ILE A 110 -4.20 -4.79 -9.98
CA ILE A 110 -3.21 -4.28 -10.94
C ILE A 110 -3.65 -4.51 -12.39
N ILE A 111 -4.11 -5.73 -12.71
CA ILE A 111 -4.55 -6.10 -14.05
C ILE A 111 -5.78 -5.30 -14.47
N GLU A 112 -6.76 -5.17 -13.56
CA GLU A 112 -8.02 -4.48 -13.82
C GLU A 112 -7.81 -2.98 -14.03
N GLU A 113 -7.06 -2.30 -13.15
CA GLU A 113 -6.78 -0.87 -13.28
C GLU A 113 -5.97 -0.56 -14.55
N ALA A 114 -4.97 -1.39 -14.87
CA ALA A 114 -4.18 -1.24 -16.09
C ALA A 114 -5.02 -1.41 -17.37
N ARG A 115 -6.04 -2.30 -17.34
CA ARG A 115 -6.98 -2.48 -18.46
C ARG A 115 -8.01 -1.36 -18.53
N ALA A 116 -8.45 -0.84 -17.40
CA ALA A 116 -9.42 0.25 -17.32
C ALA A 116 -8.82 1.59 -17.78
N ARG A 117 -7.51 1.79 -17.59
CA ARG A 117 -6.78 3.03 -17.97
C ARG A 117 -5.51 2.73 -18.80
N PRO A 118 -5.64 2.25 -20.05
CA PRO A 118 -4.50 1.80 -20.85
C PRO A 118 -3.48 2.91 -21.11
N GLY A 119 -2.25 2.72 -20.64
CA GLY A 119 -1.14 3.67 -20.85
C GLY A 119 -1.14 4.88 -19.92
N GLU A 120 -2.05 4.93 -18.94
CA GLU A 120 -2.14 6.04 -17.98
C GLU A 120 -1.58 5.70 -16.60
N ILE A 121 -1.71 4.44 -16.16
CA ILE A 121 -1.24 3.99 -14.84
C ILE A 121 0.29 3.95 -14.80
N THR A 122 0.86 4.61 -13.80
CA THR A 122 2.21 4.34 -13.33
C THR A 122 2.14 3.38 -12.15
N LEU A 123 2.70 2.18 -12.31
CA LEU A 123 2.92 1.25 -11.20
C LEU A 123 4.19 1.69 -10.47
N VAL A 124 4.07 1.96 -9.18
CA VAL A 124 5.17 2.38 -8.29
C VAL A 124 5.47 1.25 -7.32
#